data_AF-A0A7K3RPG0-F1
#
_entry.id   AF-A0A7K3RPG0-F1
#
_cell.length_a   1.000
_cell.length_b   1.000
_cell.length_c   1.000
_cell.angle_alpha   90.00
_cell.angle_beta   90.00
_cell.angle_gamma   90.00
#
_symmetry.space_group_name_H-M   'P 1'
#
loop_
_entity.id
_entity.type
_entity.pdbx_description
1 polymer ?
#
loop_
_entity_poly.entity_id
_entity_poly.type
_entity_poly.pdbx_seq_one_letter_code
_entity_poly.pdbx_strand_id
1 'polypeptide(L)'
;MAPATPPPPATPSPEHTGSALELLVHGVGGATPQEMLGDPRTVRVTGDTTAAVYRRTEDAHGEKHPERYGNEPVAEAYCWSGLTSGNGSRALWLLLLPFMVINLAHWMRPTATGRTRAVRLYGVLVRLVALSLTVLLTAAACEVALDLLAWQCAGADACAERRSWLGFLSERQGGWWSQPGRRLALAALVPTALVGLLWYLSNRTWSAYESQRPLDGEDFDEDDPF
;
A
#
# COMPACT_ATOMS: atom_id res chain seq x y z
N MET A 1 -20.49 46.30 30.85
CA MET A 1 -20.14 44.88 30.62
C MET A 1 -21.45 44.16 30.34
N ALA A 2 -21.77 43.88 29.08
CA ALA A 2 -23.03 43.24 28.71
C ALA A 2 -22.93 41.71 28.92
N PRO A 3 -23.98 41.02 29.39
CA PRO A 3 -23.96 39.57 29.54
C PRO A 3 -23.95 38.89 28.17
N ALA A 4 -23.18 37.81 28.04
CA ALA A 4 -23.08 37.01 26.84
C ALA A 4 -24.38 36.22 26.59
N THR A 5 -24.88 36.26 25.36
CA THR A 5 -26.02 35.47 24.88
C THR A 5 -25.66 33.98 24.93
N PRO A 6 -26.54 33.09 25.44
CA PRO A 6 -26.29 31.65 25.40
C PRO A 6 -26.25 31.14 23.95
N PRO A 7 -25.44 30.10 23.65
CA PRO A 7 -25.40 29.51 22.32
C PRO A 7 -26.77 28.90 21.97
N PRO A 8 -27.16 28.93 20.69
CA PRO A 8 -28.40 28.28 20.24
C PRO A 8 -28.38 26.79 20.59
N PRO A 9 -29.54 26.18 20.87
CA PRO A 9 -29.64 24.74 21.09
C PRO A 9 -29.06 23.99 19.89
N ALA A 10 -28.28 22.94 20.17
CA ALA A 10 -27.70 22.09 19.15
C ALA A 10 -28.84 21.57 18.25
N THR A 11 -28.74 21.83 16.95
CA THR A 11 -29.60 21.23 15.94
C THR A 11 -29.49 19.71 16.09
N PRO A 12 -30.58 18.95 16.21
CA PRO A 12 -30.49 17.50 16.19
C PRO A 12 -29.75 17.10 14.91
N SER A 13 -28.73 16.26 15.05
CA SER A 13 -28.07 15.64 13.90
C SER A 13 -29.13 15.00 13.02
N PRO A 14 -29.05 15.12 11.68
CA PRO A 14 -30.01 14.50 10.79
C PRO A 14 -30.13 13.02 11.18
N GLU A 15 -31.38 12.53 11.33
CA GLU A 15 -31.62 11.11 11.56
C GLU A 15 -30.98 10.35 10.40
N HIS A 16 -29.91 9.60 10.70
CA HIS A 16 -29.27 8.74 9.72
C HIS A 16 -30.29 7.68 9.30
N THR A 17 -30.83 7.80 8.09
CA THR A 17 -31.79 6.85 7.50
C THR A 17 -31.16 5.50 7.14
N GLY A 18 -29.83 5.39 7.22
CA GLY A 18 -29.08 4.15 7.00
C GLY A 18 -28.76 3.41 8.30
N SER A 19 -28.64 2.08 8.22
CA SER A 19 -28.20 1.26 9.35
C SER A 19 -26.82 1.71 9.85
N ALA A 20 -26.68 1.96 11.15
CA ALA A 20 -25.38 2.22 11.75
C ALA A 20 -24.44 1.01 11.56
N LEU A 21 -23.14 1.24 11.38
CA LEU A 21 -22.13 0.18 11.21
C LEU A 21 -21.18 0.19 12.41
N GLU A 22 -20.92 -1.00 12.99
CA GLU A 22 -19.92 -1.19 14.03
C GLU A 22 -18.72 -1.95 13.46
N LEU A 23 -17.56 -1.29 13.35
CA LEU A 23 -16.34 -1.92 12.88
C LEU A 23 -15.51 -2.48 14.05
N LEU A 24 -15.54 -3.80 14.21
CA LEU A 24 -14.72 -4.54 15.14
C LEU A 24 -13.32 -4.74 14.54
N VAL A 25 -12.29 -4.37 15.29
CA VAL A 25 -10.89 -4.51 14.87
C VAL A 25 -10.10 -5.24 15.96
N HIS A 26 -9.48 -6.36 15.61
CA HIS A 26 -8.69 -7.12 16.57
C HIS A 26 -7.31 -6.48 16.84
N GLY A 27 -6.78 -6.70 18.05
CA GLY A 27 -5.39 -6.37 18.39
C GLY A 27 -4.36 -7.31 17.74
N VAL A 28 -3.11 -7.27 18.21
CA VAL A 28 -1.97 -7.98 17.59
C VAL A 28 -2.05 -9.52 17.72
N GLY A 29 -2.96 -10.04 18.56
CA GLY A 29 -3.14 -11.49 18.78
C GLY A 29 -3.77 -12.27 17.63
N GLY A 30 -4.37 -11.58 16.65
CA GLY A 30 -5.03 -12.19 15.50
C GLY A 30 -6.29 -12.98 15.89
N ALA A 31 -7.42 -12.28 16.00
CA ALA A 31 -8.71 -12.93 16.21
C ALA A 31 -9.34 -13.34 14.87
N THR A 32 -10.08 -14.44 14.88
CA THR A 32 -10.87 -14.89 13.73
C THR A 32 -12.15 -14.06 13.61
N PRO A 33 -12.74 -13.95 12.40
CA PRO A 33 -14.00 -13.24 12.24
C PRO A 33 -15.13 -13.89 13.07
N GLN A 34 -15.08 -15.21 13.29
CA GLN A 34 -16.05 -15.93 14.12
C GLN A 34 -15.96 -15.52 15.60
N GLU A 35 -14.75 -15.36 16.13
CA GLU A 35 -14.54 -14.89 17.51
C GLU A 35 -14.95 -13.44 17.67
N MET A 36 -14.66 -12.58 16.69
CA MET A 36 -15.02 -11.16 16.73
C MET A 36 -16.54 -10.96 16.64
N LEU A 37 -17.21 -11.71 15.75
CA LEU A 37 -18.65 -11.58 15.52
C LEU A 37 -19.51 -12.46 16.44
N GLY A 38 -18.88 -13.37 17.19
CA GLY A 38 -19.58 -14.33 18.05
C GLY A 38 -20.47 -15.34 17.29
N ASP A 39 -20.30 -15.48 15.96
CA ASP A 39 -21.07 -16.41 15.11
C ASP A 39 -20.12 -17.26 14.26
N PRO A 40 -20.28 -18.60 14.24
CA PRO A 40 -19.46 -19.47 13.38
C PRO A 40 -19.68 -19.27 11.87
N ARG A 41 -20.81 -18.68 11.46
CA ARG A 41 -21.23 -18.50 10.06
C ARG A 41 -20.95 -17.07 9.62
N THR A 42 -19.71 -16.82 9.23
CA THR A 42 -19.27 -15.52 8.71
C THR A 42 -19.10 -15.53 7.19
N VAL A 43 -19.39 -14.42 6.53
CA VAL A 43 -19.15 -14.23 5.09
C VAL A 43 -18.19 -13.07 4.87
N ARG A 44 -17.30 -13.19 3.88
CA ARG A 44 -16.43 -12.09 3.47
C ARG A 44 -17.23 -11.12 2.61
N VAL A 45 -17.33 -9.87 3.04
CA VAL A 45 -18.05 -8.80 2.32
C VAL A 45 -17.11 -8.11 1.34
N THR A 46 -15.89 -7.79 1.78
CA THR A 46 -14.87 -7.16 0.94
C THR A 46 -13.46 -7.56 1.37
N GLY A 47 -12.47 -7.26 0.54
CA GLY A 47 -11.07 -7.63 0.72
C GLY A 47 -10.72 -9.02 0.17
N ASP A 48 -9.59 -9.56 0.62
CA ASP A 48 -9.01 -10.78 0.08
C ASP A 48 -8.74 -11.84 1.17
N THR A 49 -7.84 -12.78 0.91
CA THR A 49 -7.47 -13.82 1.89
C THR A 49 -6.47 -13.33 2.94
N THR A 50 -5.88 -12.14 2.75
CA THR A 50 -4.84 -11.55 3.59
C THR A 50 -5.43 -10.56 4.58
N ALA A 51 -6.30 -9.68 4.11
CA ALA A 51 -7.07 -8.75 4.93
C ALA A 51 -8.46 -8.54 4.34
N ALA A 52 -9.48 -8.63 5.19
CA ALA A 52 -10.86 -8.59 4.73
C ALA A 52 -11.83 -8.17 5.83
N VAL A 53 -12.98 -7.65 5.40
CA VAL A 53 -14.13 -7.36 6.26
C VAL A 53 -15.12 -8.51 6.16
N TYR A 54 -15.56 -8.97 7.31
CA TYR A 54 -16.51 -10.06 7.46
C TYR A 54 -17.77 -9.58 8.17
N ARG A 55 -18.91 -10.17 7.80
CA ARG A 55 -20.18 -10.04 8.53
C ARG A 55 -20.71 -11.42 8.91
N ARG A 56 -21.68 -11.47 9.82
CA ARG A 56 -22.48 -12.69 10.00
C ARG A 56 -23.24 -12.97 8.71
N THR A 57 -23.51 -14.23 8.43
CA THR A 57 -24.23 -14.63 7.20
C THR A 57 -25.61 -14.00 7.12
N GLU A 58 -26.26 -13.81 8.27
CA GLU A 58 -27.56 -13.13 8.35
C GLU A 58 -27.50 -11.62 8.12
N ASP A 59 -26.31 -11.02 8.28
CA ASP A 59 -26.04 -9.59 8.16
C ASP A 59 -25.41 -9.23 6.80
N ALA A 60 -25.25 -10.21 5.90
CA ALA A 60 -24.56 -10.05 4.63
C ALA A 60 -25.11 -8.89 3.76
N HIS A 61 -26.40 -8.59 3.90
CA HIS A 61 -27.09 -7.50 3.21
C HIS A 61 -27.78 -6.55 4.19
N GLY A 62 -27.22 -6.35 5.39
CA GLY A 62 -27.82 -5.52 6.44
C GLY A 62 -28.18 -4.10 5.99
N GLU A 63 -27.36 -3.51 5.11
CA GLU A 63 -27.59 -2.19 4.50
C GLU A 63 -28.86 -2.13 3.64
N LYS A 64 -29.31 -3.26 3.06
CA LYS A 64 -30.53 -3.32 2.24
C LYS A 64 -31.79 -3.49 3.07
N HIS A 65 -31.63 -3.74 4.37
CA HIS A 65 -32.72 -4.02 5.31
C HIS A 65 -32.51 -3.27 6.64
N PRO A 66 -32.37 -1.93 6.62
CA PRO A 66 -32.13 -1.13 7.83
C PRO A 66 -33.25 -1.32 8.88
N GLU A 67 -34.48 -1.61 8.44
CA GLU A 67 -35.64 -1.90 9.28
C GLU A 67 -35.43 -3.09 10.23
N ARG A 68 -34.55 -4.04 9.87
CA ARG A 68 -34.27 -5.24 10.66
C ARG A 68 -33.46 -4.94 11.92
N TYR A 69 -32.66 -3.87 11.89
CA TYR A 69 -31.73 -3.54 12.97
C TYR A 69 -32.23 -2.36 13.82
N GLY A 70 -33.19 -1.58 13.32
CA GLY A 70 -33.70 -0.40 14.04
C GLY A 70 -32.54 0.57 14.34
N ASN A 71 -32.21 0.73 15.62
CA ASN A 71 -31.08 1.55 16.08
C ASN A 71 -29.81 0.75 16.40
N GLU A 72 -29.83 -0.58 16.28
CA GLU A 72 -28.65 -1.42 16.52
C GLU A 72 -27.70 -1.37 15.33
N PRO A 73 -26.37 -1.24 15.54
CA PRO A 73 -25.43 -1.23 14.45
C PRO A 73 -25.20 -2.64 13.88
N VAL A 74 -25.00 -2.72 12.56
CA VAL A 74 -24.56 -3.92 11.87
C VAL A 74 -23.07 -4.12 12.14
N ALA A 75 -22.72 -5.22 12.81
CA ALA A 75 -21.34 -5.52 13.19
C ALA A 75 -20.51 -6.07 12.02
N GLU A 76 -19.33 -5.52 11.82
CA GLU A 76 -18.34 -5.92 10.84
C GLU A 76 -17.02 -6.25 11.50
N ALA A 77 -16.44 -7.42 11.20
CA ALA A 77 -15.10 -7.77 11.67
C ALA A 77 -14.07 -7.49 10.59
N TYR A 78 -13.17 -6.55 10.84
CA TYR A 78 -11.97 -6.35 10.04
C TYR A 78 -10.83 -7.23 10.54
N CYS A 79 -10.50 -8.25 9.76
CA CYS A 79 -9.42 -9.18 10.04
C CYS A 79 -8.19 -8.82 9.22
N TRP A 80 -7.07 -8.51 9.90
CA TRP A 80 -5.82 -8.03 9.30
C TRP A 80 -4.59 -8.88 9.68
N SER A 81 -4.77 -9.94 10.46
CA SER A 81 -3.69 -10.81 10.93
C SER A 81 -2.88 -11.46 9.80
N GLY A 82 -3.46 -11.65 8.61
CA GLY A 82 -2.74 -12.13 7.43
C GLY A 82 -1.63 -11.19 6.94
N LEU A 83 -1.74 -9.88 7.23
CA LEU A 83 -0.70 -8.89 6.92
C LEU A 83 0.55 -9.08 7.80
N THR A 84 0.38 -9.60 9.02
CA THR A 84 1.45 -9.74 10.01
C THR A 84 1.93 -11.17 10.22
N SER A 85 1.29 -12.18 9.63
CA SER A 85 1.63 -13.60 9.85
C SER A 85 2.27 -14.33 8.65
N GLY A 86 2.46 -13.67 7.50
CA GLY A 86 2.86 -14.32 6.24
C GLY A 86 4.38 -14.42 5.88
N ASN A 87 4.67 -15.46 5.09
CA ASN A 87 5.73 -15.88 4.13
C ASN A 87 7.18 -15.30 4.13
N GLY A 88 8.14 -16.09 3.62
CA GLY A 88 9.58 -15.79 3.52
C GLY A 88 9.97 -14.61 2.62
N SER A 89 9.05 -14.11 1.78
CA SER A 89 9.18 -12.83 1.06
C SER A 89 9.30 -11.62 2.01
N ARG A 90 9.09 -11.81 3.32
CA ARG A 90 9.38 -10.81 4.35
C ARG A 90 10.81 -10.31 4.37
N ALA A 91 11.80 -11.10 3.94
CA ALA A 91 13.17 -10.58 3.83
C ALA A 91 13.25 -9.38 2.87
N LEU A 92 12.42 -9.36 1.81
CA LEU A 92 12.33 -8.24 0.88
C LEU A 92 11.80 -6.97 1.54
N TRP A 93 11.02 -7.08 2.62
CA TRP A 93 10.57 -5.92 3.37
C TRP A 93 11.72 -5.11 3.96
N LEU A 94 12.85 -5.73 4.32
CA LEU A 94 13.99 -4.97 4.84
C LEU A 94 14.58 -4.04 3.78
N LEU A 95 14.61 -4.48 2.53
CA LEU A 95 15.02 -3.64 1.39
C LEU A 95 14.02 -2.51 1.14
N LEU A 96 12.73 -2.80 1.30
CA LEU A 96 11.64 -1.84 1.08
C LEU A 96 11.29 -0.98 2.30
N LEU A 97 11.88 -1.27 3.47
CA LEU A 97 11.57 -0.58 4.72
C LEU A 97 11.79 0.93 4.64
N PRO A 98 12.86 1.46 4.01
CA PRO A 98 13.00 2.91 3.81
C PRO A 98 11.83 3.52 3.01
N PHE A 99 11.32 2.80 2.00
CA PHE A 99 10.19 3.24 1.19
C PHE A 99 8.88 3.22 1.98
N MET A 100 8.70 2.21 2.84
CA MET A 100 7.54 2.15 3.73
C MET A 100 7.52 3.35 4.70
N VAL A 101 8.67 3.70 5.29
CA VAL A 101 8.78 4.80 6.24
C VAL A 101 8.46 6.14 5.58
N ILE A 102 8.97 6.38 4.36
CA ILE A 102 8.66 7.63 3.65
C ILE A 102 7.19 7.69 3.19
N ASN A 103 6.59 6.55 2.84
CA ASN A 103 5.16 6.46 2.56
C ASN A 103 4.33 6.81 3.80
N LEU A 104 4.68 6.26 4.97
CA LEU A 104 4.04 6.61 6.23
C LEU A 104 4.18 8.11 6.55
N ALA A 105 5.37 8.68 6.35
CA ALA A 105 5.58 10.11 6.55
C ALA A 105 4.64 10.95 5.67
N HIS A 106 4.38 10.53 4.43
CA HIS A 106 3.41 11.22 3.57
C HIS A 106 2.01 11.28 4.21
N TRP A 107 1.54 10.17 4.79
CA TRP A 107 0.24 10.09 5.48
C TRP A 107 0.22 10.81 6.82
N MET A 108 1.36 10.92 7.51
CA MET A 108 1.52 11.69 8.76
C MET A 108 1.60 13.21 8.57
N ARG A 109 1.24 13.72 7.38
CA ARG A 109 1.29 15.15 7.06
C ARG A 109 0.44 15.98 8.06
N PRO A 110 1.02 16.98 8.75
CA PRO A 110 0.30 17.75 9.75
C PRO A 110 -0.90 18.53 9.19
N THR A 111 -2.05 18.46 9.88
CA THR A 111 -3.24 19.27 9.61
C THR A 111 -3.11 20.64 10.27
N ALA A 112 -2.20 21.48 9.78
CA ALA A 112 -1.99 22.82 10.34
C ALA A 112 -2.81 23.88 9.59
N THR A 113 -3.80 24.47 10.26
CA THR A 113 -4.52 25.65 9.77
C THR A 113 -3.60 26.88 9.84
N GLY A 114 -3.60 27.71 8.79
CA GLY A 114 -2.79 28.94 8.74
C GLY A 114 -1.29 28.79 8.40
N ARG A 115 -0.73 27.58 8.31
CA ARG A 115 0.72 27.35 8.00
C ARG A 115 0.96 26.69 6.64
N THR A 116 0.18 27.08 5.62
CA THR A 116 0.17 26.46 4.28
C THR A 116 1.55 26.25 3.65
N ARG A 117 2.46 27.23 3.76
CA ARG A 117 3.83 27.12 3.23
C ARG A 117 4.64 26.01 3.88
N ALA A 118 4.56 25.85 5.20
CA ALA A 118 5.29 24.81 5.93
C ALA A 118 4.78 23.41 5.56
N VAL A 119 3.45 23.26 5.42
CA VAL A 119 2.85 21.97 5.03
C VAL A 119 3.13 21.63 3.56
N ARG A 120 3.29 22.64 2.68
CA ARG A 120 3.79 22.43 1.31
C ARG A 120 5.26 22.03 1.30
N LEU A 121 6.11 22.72 2.06
CA LEU A 121 7.53 22.39 2.18
C LEU A 121 7.74 20.96 2.69
N TYR A 122 7.01 20.55 3.72
CA TYR A 122 6.99 19.17 4.21
C TYR A 122 6.70 18.17 3.07
N GLY A 123 5.63 18.43 2.30
CA GLY A 123 5.27 17.57 1.16
C GLY A 123 6.34 17.50 0.08
N VAL A 124 7.02 18.62 -0.22
CA VAL A 124 8.15 18.66 -1.16
C VAL A 124 9.34 17.85 -0.63
N LEU A 125 9.70 18.03 0.63
CA LEU A 125 10.82 17.31 1.25
C LEU A 125 10.57 15.79 1.27
N VAL A 126 9.35 15.36 1.64
CA VAL A 126 8.97 13.94 1.60
C VAL A 126 9.10 13.37 0.19
N ARG A 127 8.65 14.11 -0.85
CA ARG A 127 8.80 13.69 -2.25
C ARG A 127 10.26 13.62 -2.70
N LEU A 128 11.09 14.57 -2.29
CA LEU A 128 12.52 14.57 -2.61
C LEU A 128 13.25 13.39 -1.96
N VAL A 129 12.92 13.07 -0.71
CA VAL A 129 13.47 11.88 -0.03
C VAL A 129 13.02 10.60 -0.72
N ALA A 130 11.73 10.48 -1.06
CA ALA A 130 11.21 9.33 -1.80
C ALA A 130 11.91 9.16 -3.16
N LEU A 131 12.08 10.25 -3.92
CA LEU A 131 12.82 10.24 -5.18
C LEU A 131 14.28 9.82 -4.97
N SER A 132 14.93 10.34 -3.94
CA SER A 132 16.34 10.04 -3.64
C SER A 132 16.54 8.57 -3.30
N LEU A 133 15.61 7.96 -2.54
CA LEU A 133 15.63 6.52 -2.24
C LEU A 133 15.48 5.68 -3.51
N THR A 134 14.58 6.05 -4.43
CA THR A 134 14.43 5.36 -5.72
C THR A 134 15.70 5.45 -6.56
N VAL A 135 16.33 6.63 -6.60
CA VAL A 135 17.58 6.85 -7.33
C VAL A 135 18.70 6.02 -6.71
N LEU A 136 18.86 6.01 -5.38
CA LEU A 136 19.88 5.22 -4.69
C LEU A 136 19.71 3.73 -4.91
N LEU A 137 18.48 3.22 -4.82
CA LEU A 137 18.17 1.82 -5.06
C LEU A 137 18.50 1.42 -6.52
N THR A 138 18.14 2.27 -7.48
CA THR A 138 18.43 2.04 -8.90
C THR A 138 19.93 2.12 -9.19
N ALA A 139 20.64 3.08 -8.59
CA ALA A 139 22.08 3.24 -8.72
C ALA A 139 22.83 2.02 -8.16
N ALA A 140 22.42 1.50 -7.00
CA ALA A 140 22.98 0.27 -6.44
C ALA A 140 22.77 -0.94 -7.38
N ALA A 141 21.58 -1.05 -8.00
CA ALA A 141 21.35 -2.08 -9.01
C ALA A 141 22.22 -1.91 -10.25
N CYS A 142 22.44 -0.67 -10.72
CA CYS A 142 23.37 -0.36 -11.80
C CYS A 142 24.81 -0.73 -11.44
N GLU A 143 25.28 -0.40 -10.25
CA GLU A 143 26.63 -0.73 -9.78
C GLU A 143 26.85 -2.25 -9.78
N VAL A 144 25.92 -3.02 -9.22
CA VAL A 144 26.03 -4.48 -9.20
C VAL A 144 25.97 -5.06 -10.61
N ALA A 145 25.00 -4.67 -11.43
CA ALA A 145 24.77 -5.28 -12.74
C ALA A 145 25.77 -4.82 -13.80
N LEU A 146 25.93 -3.50 -13.96
CA LEU A 146 26.74 -2.91 -15.03
C LEU A 146 28.23 -2.92 -14.68
N ASP A 147 28.57 -2.48 -13.47
CA ASP A 147 29.98 -2.33 -13.08
C ASP A 147 30.57 -3.67 -12.60
N LEU A 148 30.07 -4.22 -11.50
CA LEU A 148 30.66 -5.42 -10.91
C LEU A 148 30.53 -6.67 -11.81
N LEU A 149 29.34 -6.92 -12.38
CA LEU A 149 29.10 -8.12 -13.19
C LEU A 149 29.52 -7.94 -14.64
N ALA A 150 28.96 -6.96 -15.35
CA ALA A 150 29.14 -6.85 -16.80
C ALA A 150 30.46 -6.17 -17.21
N TRP A 151 31.00 -5.25 -16.41
CA TRP A 151 32.26 -4.59 -16.71
C TRP A 151 33.44 -5.36 -16.11
N GLN A 152 33.47 -5.52 -14.80
CA GLN A 152 34.61 -6.08 -14.08
C GLN A 152 34.67 -7.62 -14.18
N CYS A 153 33.63 -8.35 -13.77
CA CYS A 153 33.69 -9.81 -13.73
C CYS A 153 33.69 -10.45 -15.12
N ALA A 154 32.84 -9.98 -16.04
CA ALA A 154 32.80 -10.50 -17.41
C ALA A 154 34.03 -10.08 -18.26
N GLY A 155 34.71 -8.99 -17.88
CA GLY A 155 35.99 -8.57 -18.47
C GLY A 155 37.22 -9.26 -17.88
N ALA A 156 37.07 -9.99 -16.76
CA ALA A 156 38.17 -10.66 -16.09
C ALA A 156 38.02 -12.19 -16.17
N ASP A 157 38.95 -12.83 -16.90
CA ASP A 157 38.92 -14.28 -17.16
C ASP A 157 38.79 -15.12 -15.89
N ALA A 158 39.56 -14.79 -14.84
CA ALA A 158 39.52 -15.51 -13.57
C ALA A 158 38.14 -15.46 -12.87
N CYS A 159 37.40 -14.34 -13.02
CA CYS A 159 36.07 -14.20 -12.42
C CYS A 159 35.02 -14.96 -13.22
N ALA A 160 35.07 -14.84 -14.56
CA ALA A 160 34.15 -15.52 -15.46
C ALA A 160 34.33 -17.05 -15.45
N GLU A 161 35.55 -17.56 -15.35
CA GLU A 161 35.81 -19.01 -15.25
C GLU A 161 35.23 -19.63 -13.98
N ARG A 162 35.28 -18.88 -12.87
CA ARG A 162 34.69 -19.32 -11.59
C ARG A 162 33.16 -19.27 -11.60
N ARG A 163 32.57 -18.50 -12.51
CA ARG A 163 31.11 -18.36 -12.68
C ARG A 163 30.73 -18.75 -14.10
N SER A 164 30.65 -20.05 -14.36
CA SER A 164 30.37 -20.62 -15.70
C SER A 164 29.10 -20.06 -16.37
N TRP A 165 28.10 -19.61 -15.61
CA TRP A 165 26.89 -18.95 -16.13
C TRP A 165 27.14 -17.57 -16.76
N LEU A 166 28.26 -16.92 -16.43
CA LEU A 166 28.72 -15.67 -17.06
C LEU A 166 29.61 -15.92 -18.28
N GLY A 167 29.95 -17.18 -18.59
CA GLY A 167 30.89 -17.51 -19.67
C GLY A 167 30.49 -16.94 -21.03
N PHE A 168 29.19 -16.93 -21.36
CA PHE A 168 28.72 -16.38 -22.64
C PHE A 168 28.95 -14.86 -22.80
N LEU A 169 29.14 -14.14 -21.68
CA LEU A 169 29.48 -12.71 -21.64
C LEU A 169 30.99 -12.48 -21.54
N SER A 170 31.78 -13.53 -21.31
CA SER A 170 33.19 -13.39 -21.02
C SER A 170 33.98 -13.01 -22.26
N GLU A 171 34.94 -12.11 -22.10
CA GLU A 171 35.80 -11.63 -23.18
C GLU A 171 36.51 -12.78 -23.91
N ARG A 172 37.00 -13.76 -23.14
CA ARG A 172 37.69 -14.97 -23.61
C ARG A 172 36.91 -15.86 -24.57
N GLN A 173 35.57 -15.89 -24.52
CA GLN A 173 34.79 -16.71 -25.46
C GLN A 173 34.71 -16.07 -26.85
N GLY A 174 35.02 -14.77 -26.99
CA GLY A 174 34.99 -14.07 -28.27
C GLY A 174 33.61 -14.06 -28.96
N GLY A 175 32.55 -14.42 -28.24
CA GLY A 175 31.20 -14.59 -28.76
C GLY A 175 30.49 -13.27 -29.03
N TRP A 176 29.29 -13.33 -29.63
CA TRP A 176 28.50 -12.14 -29.96
C TRP A 176 28.23 -11.22 -28.75
N TRP A 177 28.10 -11.79 -27.55
CA TRP A 177 27.78 -11.09 -26.30
C TRP A 177 29.00 -10.62 -25.51
N SER A 178 30.22 -10.99 -25.90
CA SER A 178 31.45 -10.59 -25.18
C SER A 178 31.83 -9.13 -25.41
N GLN A 179 31.31 -8.52 -26.48
CA GLN A 179 31.52 -7.11 -26.82
C GLN A 179 31.04 -6.20 -25.66
N PRO A 180 31.88 -5.26 -25.16
CA PRO A 180 31.57 -4.45 -23.97
C PRO A 180 30.21 -3.75 -24.02
N GLY A 181 29.86 -3.16 -25.16
CA GLY A 181 28.56 -2.49 -25.32
C GLY A 181 27.36 -3.43 -25.21
N ARG A 182 27.49 -4.69 -25.66
CA ARG A 182 26.37 -5.67 -25.67
C ARG A 182 26.16 -6.32 -24.32
N ARG A 183 27.24 -6.66 -23.61
CA ARG A 183 27.13 -7.17 -22.23
C ARG A 183 26.56 -6.11 -21.29
N LEU A 184 26.95 -4.84 -21.45
CA LEU A 184 26.36 -3.73 -20.70
C LEU A 184 24.89 -3.51 -21.05
N ALA A 185 24.51 -3.57 -22.33
CA ALA A 185 23.12 -3.47 -22.75
C ALA A 185 22.24 -4.59 -22.17
N LEU A 186 22.75 -5.83 -22.13
CA LEU A 186 22.06 -6.95 -21.50
C LEU A 186 21.93 -6.74 -19.99
N ALA A 187 23.00 -6.29 -19.33
CA ALA A 187 22.98 -6.05 -17.89
C ALA A 187 22.07 -4.88 -17.49
N ALA A 188 21.85 -3.90 -18.37
CA ALA A 188 20.91 -2.80 -18.16
C ALA A 188 19.46 -3.27 -18.02
N LEU A 189 19.12 -4.48 -18.47
CA LEU A 189 17.81 -5.08 -18.24
C LEU A 189 17.50 -5.22 -16.75
N VAL A 190 18.50 -5.39 -15.88
CA VAL A 190 18.30 -5.52 -14.43
C VAL A 190 17.74 -4.23 -13.80
N PRO A 191 18.43 -3.06 -13.87
CA PRO A 191 17.88 -1.82 -13.34
C PRO A 191 16.60 -1.39 -14.07
N THR A 192 16.45 -1.65 -15.37
CA THR A 192 15.20 -1.37 -16.09
C THR A 192 14.04 -2.22 -15.58
N ALA A 193 14.26 -3.53 -15.36
CA ALA A 193 13.24 -4.41 -14.80
C ALA A 193 12.87 -4.01 -13.37
N LEU A 194 13.84 -3.58 -12.56
CA LEU A 194 13.61 -3.07 -11.21
C LEU A 194 12.68 -1.85 -11.23
N VAL A 195 12.99 -0.83 -12.05
CA VAL A 195 12.16 0.38 -12.17
C VAL A 195 10.77 0.03 -12.73
N GLY A 196 10.71 -0.83 -13.74
CA GLY A 196 9.45 -1.31 -14.31
C GLY A 196 8.59 -2.06 -13.30
N LEU A 197 9.20 -2.89 -12.45
CA LEU A 197 8.53 -3.60 -11.36
C LEU A 197 7.99 -2.62 -10.31
N LEU A 198 8.79 -1.65 -9.87
CA LEU A 198 8.35 -0.63 -8.91
C LEU A 198 7.18 0.19 -9.46
N TRP A 199 7.24 0.58 -10.74
CA TRP A 199 6.15 1.26 -11.42
C TRP A 199 4.88 0.40 -11.47
N TYR A 200 5.01 -0.86 -11.88
CA TYR A 200 3.90 -1.81 -11.96
C TYR A 200 3.23 -2.02 -10.59
N LEU A 201 4.04 -2.24 -9.54
CA LEU A 201 3.54 -2.43 -8.19
C LEU A 201 2.82 -1.18 -7.68
N SER A 202 3.41 0.01 -7.87
CA SER A 202 2.81 1.28 -7.48
C SER A 202 1.45 1.51 -8.15
N ASN A 203 1.35 1.25 -9.46
CA ASN A 203 0.10 1.39 -10.20
C ASN A 203 -0.97 0.38 -9.72
N ARG A 204 -0.55 -0.86 -9.44
CA ARG A 204 -1.47 -1.89 -8.95
C ARG A 204 -1.96 -1.60 -7.54
N THR A 205 -1.11 -1.13 -6.63
CA THR A 205 -1.51 -0.78 -5.26
C THR A 205 -2.46 0.41 -5.26
N TRP A 206 -2.17 1.44 -6.07
CA TRP A 206 -3.04 2.60 -6.19
C TRP A 206 -4.44 2.23 -6.69
N SER A 207 -4.51 1.42 -7.76
CA SER A 207 -5.78 0.96 -8.32
C SER A 207 -6.59 0.02 -7.40
N ALA A 208 -5.93 -0.72 -6.50
CA ALA A 208 -6.60 -1.71 -5.66
C ALA A 208 -7.08 -1.13 -4.33
N TYR A 209 -6.33 -0.19 -3.75
CA TYR A 209 -6.54 0.24 -2.37
C TYR A 209 -6.80 1.75 -2.21
N GLU A 210 -6.28 2.61 -3.11
CA GLU A 210 -6.36 4.07 -2.94
C GLU A 210 -7.36 4.74 -3.88
N SER A 211 -7.92 4.03 -4.87
CA SER A 211 -8.92 4.59 -5.80
C SER A 211 -10.34 4.69 -5.22
N GLN A 212 -10.55 4.31 -3.95
CA GLN A 212 -11.84 4.48 -3.29
C GLN A 212 -12.05 5.97 -3.00
N ARG A 213 -13.09 6.55 -3.58
CA ARG A 213 -13.52 7.90 -3.21
C ARG A 213 -14.09 7.82 -1.78
N PRO A 214 -13.75 8.77 -0.89
CA PRO A 214 -14.57 8.98 0.29
C PRO A 214 -16.03 9.13 -0.15
N LEU A 215 -16.96 8.51 0.56
CA LEU A 215 -18.39 8.80 0.34
C LEU A 215 -18.57 10.30 0.54
N ASP A 216 -18.90 11.01 -0.54
CA ASP A 216 -19.19 12.43 -0.47
C ASP A 216 -20.57 12.57 0.17
N GLY A 217 -20.74 13.55 1.06
CA GLY A 217 -22.00 13.76 1.80
C GLY A 217 -23.22 14.05 0.92
N GLU A 218 -23.03 14.24 -0.39
CA GLU A 218 -24.07 14.46 -1.41
C GLU A 218 -24.75 13.15 -1.87
N ASP A 219 -24.11 11.99 -1.70
CA ASP A 219 -24.72 10.67 -1.96
C ASP A 219 -25.86 10.33 -0.97
N PHE A 220 -26.08 11.16 0.06
CA PHE A 220 -27.22 11.08 0.97
C PHE A 220 -28.47 11.83 0.48
N ASP A 221 -28.34 12.75 -0.48
CA ASP A 221 -29.42 13.67 -0.88
C ASP A 221 -29.97 13.42 -2.30
N GLU A 222 -29.32 12.61 -3.15
CA GLU A 222 -29.65 12.54 -4.59
C GLU A 222 -30.53 11.34 -5.05
N ASP A 223 -30.93 10.42 -4.17
CA ASP A 223 -31.79 9.27 -4.55
C ASP A 223 -33.02 9.09 -3.64
N ASP A 224 -33.79 10.16 -3.39
CA ASP A 224 -35.13 10.00 -2.79
C ASP A 224 -36.19 10.97 -3.36
N PRO A 225 -36.99 10.53 -4.35
CA PRO A 225 -38.39 10.90 -4.42
C PRO A 225 -39.25 9.72 -3.95
N PHE A 226 -39.91 9.94 -2.80
CA PHE A 226 -41.08 9.29 -2.18
C PHE A 226 -40.85 8.32 -1.02
#